data_AF-A0A9E2MYY7-F1
#
_entry.id   AF-A0A9E2MYY7-F1
#
_cell.length_a   1.000
_cell.length_b   1.000
_cell.length_c   1.000
_cell.angle_alpha   90.00
_cell.angle_beta   90.00
_cell.angle_gamma   90.00
#
_symmetry.space_group_name_H-M   'P 1'
#
loop_
_entity.id
_entity.type
_entity.pdbx_description
1 polymer ?
#
loop_
_entity_poly.entity_id
_entity_poly.type
_entity_poly.pdbx_seq_one_letter_code
_entity_poly.pdbx_strand_id
1 'polypeptide(L)'
;MFKTGRPELLFHFTLNIKEDEIVNDIKKISKKLFNLDIAVRRLPERKTVVIDLYSAKLARFFKEILKNGAANKIIPDFIMHLSPERQKPLIYGLWKGDGCLNLKRAGARGGYVTVSYKLAQQIKILLLRQKIVPSIYVDKEKKIKNVNHKEAYRIHIGQRDSLIKLCSILGVEYIPRSYASVDSWFDKNFCYTPITQIKELNYRGLVYNLEVSSTHSFTSDAFCLHNCGDLMNIYIKVAKNKKGQEIIKDIKFETLGCVAAIATSSMVTAMAKGKTLDEALKIKYSDIAEALGSLPPIKTHCADLAVKGLRAAIEDYKNNLKLKNQNEK
;
A
#
# COMPACT_ATOMS: atom_id res chain seq x y z
N MET A 1 10.15 -27.69 -8.77
CA MET A 1 11.44 -27.47 -9.48
C MET A 1 11.37 -28.34 -10.73
N PHE A 2 11.19 -27.76 -11.92
CA PHE A 2 11.04 -28.51 -13.17
C PHE A 2 12.43 -28.95 -13.67
N LYS A 3 12.71 -30.25 -13.73
CA LYS A 3 13.88 -30.79 -14.42
C LYS A 3 13.49 -32.01 -15.26
N THR A 4 13.98 -31.98 -16.51
CA THR A 4 14.18 -33.06 -17.49
C THR A 4 12.93 -33.73 -18.06
N GLY A 5 12.42 -33.12 -19.13
CA GLY A 5 11.46 -33.62 -20.12
C GLY A 5 11.20 -32.45 -21.06
N ARG A 6 11.22 -32.63 -22.39
CA ARG A 6 11.15 -31.55 -23.40
C ARG A 6 10.15 -30.47 -22.96
N PRO A 7 10.58 -29.30 -22.46
CA PRO A 7 9.75 -28.40 -21.65
C PRO A 7 8.63 -27.70 -22.45
N GLU A 8 8.51 -28.01 -23.74
CA GLU A 8 7.53 -27.44 -24.64
C GLU A 8 6.36 -28.38 -24.97
N LEU A 9 6.37 -29.63 -24.49
CA LEU A 9 5.37 -30.63 -24.88
C LEU A 9 4.31 -30.92 -23.80
N LEU A 10 4.59 -30.60 -22.53
CA LEU A 10 3.71 -30.92 -21.42
C LEU A 10 3.76 -29.88 -20.31
N PHE A 11 2.69 -29.80 -19.52
CA PHE A 11 2.64 -29.07 -18.26
C PHE A 11 2.56 -30.08 -17.10
N HIS A 12 3.38 -29.87 -16.07
CA HIS A 12 3.59 -30.82 -14.98
C HIS A 12 3.17 -30.21 -13.64
N PHE A 13 2.57 -31.02 -12.77
CA PHE A 13 2.38 -30.71 -11.35
C PHE A 13 3.17 -31.69 -10.47
N THR A 14 3.82 -31.18 -9.42
CA THR A 14 4.37 -31.99 -8.33
C THR A 14 3.54 -31.74 -7.09
N LEU A 15 2.99 -32.80 -6.51
CA LEU A 15 2.19 -32.78 -5.30
C LEU A 15 2.78 -33.72 -4.25
N ASN A 16 2.41 -33.54 -3.00
CA ASN A 16 2.67 -34.51 -1.95
C ASN A 16 1.82 -35.77 -2.19
N ILE A 17 2.33 -36.93 -1.79
CA ILE A 17 1.61 -38.21 -1.98
C ILE A 17 0.26 -38.30 -1.25
N LYS A 18 0.03 -37.44 -0.26
CA LYS A 18 -1.22 -37.38 0.49
C LYS A 18 -2.30 -36.47 -0.14
N GLU A 19 -1.99 -35.78 -1.24
CA GLU A 19 -2.88 -34.76 -1.84
C GLU A 19 -3.81 -35.34 -2.91
N ASP A 20 -4.44 -36.49 -2.64
CA ASP A 20 -5.29 -37.20 -3.61
C ASP A 20 -6.50 -36.38 -4.07
N GLU A 21 -7.05 -35.54 -3.20
CA GLU A 21 -8.12 -34.60 -3.54
C GLU A 21 -7.71 -33.66 -4.68
N ILE A 22 -6.50 -33.09 -4.60
CA ILE A 22 -5.95 -32.17 -5.61
C ILE A 22 -5.67 -32.93 -6.91
N VAL A 23 -5.17 -34.17 -6.84
CA VAL A 23 -4.96 -35.03 -8.02
C VAL A 23 -6.29 -35.23 -8.77
N ASN A 24 -7.36 -35.55 -8.04
CA ASN A 24 -8.69 -35.78 -8.61
C ASN A 24 -9.29 -34.51 -9.21
N ASP A 25 -9.12 -33.36 -8.56
CA ASP A 25 -9.54 -32.07 -9.09
C ASP A 25 -8.82 -31.73 -10.39
N ILE A 26 -7.49 -31.89 -10.45
CA ILE A 26 -6.73 -31.68 -11.68
C ILE A 26 -7.23 -32.62 -12.77
N LYS A 27 -7.48 -33.90 -12.48
CA LYS A 27 -8.03 -34.86 -13.46
C LYS A 27 -9.37 -34.39 -14.02
N LYS A 28 -10.30 -34.00 -13.15
CA LYS A 28 -11.64 -33.55 -13.52
C LYS A 28 -11.61 -32.25 -14.33
N ILE A 29 -10.83 -31.27 -13.90
CA ILE A 29 -10.68 -29.98 -14.59
C ILE A 29 -10.04 -30.19 -15.96
N SER A 30 -9.01 -31.02 -16.04
CA SER A 30 -8.31 -31.32 -17.30
C SER A 30 -9.25 -31.95 -18.33
N LYS A 31 -10.05 -32.94 -17.90
CA LYS A 31 -11.03 -33.57 -18.78
C LYS A 31 -12.15 -32.61 -19.17
N LYS A 32 -12.70 -31.86 -18.21
CA LYS A 32 -13.85 -30.98 -18.44
C LYS A 32 -13.52 -29.77 -19.32
N LEU A 33 -12.39 -29.10 -19.08
CA LEU A 33 -12.07 -27.84 -19.76
C LEU A 33 -11.25 -28.03 -21.02
N PHE A 34 -10.41 -29.06 -21.07
CA PHE A 34 -9.45 -29.25 -22.17
C PHE A 34 -9.67 -30.56 -22.93
N ASN A 35 -10.59 -31.42 -22.47
CA ASN A 35 -10.76 -32.78 -22.98
C ASN A 35 -9.44 -33.57 -22.98
N LEU A 36 -8.61 -33.36 -21.96
CA LEU A 36 -7.32 -34.02 -21.82
C LEU A 36 -7.34 -35.02 -20.66
N ASP A 37 -6.84 -36.21 -20.92
CA ASP A 37 -6.49 -37.17 -19.89
C ASP A 37 -5.13 -36.82 -19.29
N ILE A 38 -4.93 -37.15 -18.02
CA ILE A 38 -3.70 -36.89 -17.28
C ILE A 38 -2.95 -38.19 -17.03
N ALA A 39 -1.62 -38.15 -17.08
CA ALA A 39 -0.80 -39.25 -16.57
C ALA A 39 -0.44 -38.96 -15.11
N VAL A 40 -0.67 -39.93 -14.22
CA VAL A 40 -0.36 -39.81 -12.79
C VAL A 40 0.70 -40.85 -12.44
N ARG A 41 1.84 -40.40 -11.91
CA ARG A 41 2.92 -41.25 -11.42
C ARG A 41 3.13 -41.03 -9.94
N ARG A 42 2.96 -42.08 -9.13
CA ARG A 42 3.21 -42.03 -7.69
C ARG A 42 4.63 -42.48 -7.39
N LEU A 43 5.34 -41.72 -6.57
CA LEU A 43 6.71 -41.99 -6.14
C LEU A 43 6.75 -42.06 -4.60
N PRO A 44 6.40 -43.21 -3.98
CA PRO A 44 6.30 -43.36 -2.53
C PRO A 44 7.58 -43.04 -1.78
N GLU A 45 8.72 -43.51 -2.30
CA GLU A 45 10.08 -43.22 -1.81
C GLU A 45 10.34 -41.72 -1.59
N ARG A 46 9.79 -40.89 -2.48
CA ARG A 46 9.94 -39.43 -2.47
C ARG A 46 8.73 -38.71 -1.86
N LYS A 47 7.74 -39.45 -1.34
CA LYS A 47 6.45 -38.93 -0.85
C LYS A 47 5.80 -37.95 -1.85
N THR A 48 5.91 -38.25 -3.15
CA THR A 48 5.56 -37.33 -4.23
C THR A 48 4.58 -37.99 -5.21
N VAL A 49 3.65 -37.22 -5.74
CA VAL A 49 2.85 -37.54 -6.92
C VAL A 49 3.20 -36.57 -8.03
N VAL A 50 3.40 -37.10 -9.23
CA VAL A 50 3.66 -36.35 -10.45
C VAL A 50 2.46 -36.48 -11.37
N ILE A 51 1.98 -35.35 -11.88
CA ILE A 51 0.90 -35.30 -12.87
C ILE A 51 1.42 -34.63 -14.12
N ASP A 52 1.33 -35.33 -15.24
CA ASP A 52 1.74 -34.84 -16.56
C ASP A 52 0.50 -34.64 -17.44
N LEU A 53 0.32 -33.41 -17.94
CA LEU A 53 -0.66 -33.06 -18.99
C LEU A 53 0.07 -32.88 -20.32
N TYR A 54 -0.19 -33.78 -21.27
CA TYR A 54 0.44 -33.74 -22.60
C TYR A 54 -0.32 -32.80 -23.54
N SER A 55 0.11 -31.53 -23.58
CA SER A 55 -0.38 -30.55 -24.55
C SER A 55 0.64 -29.44 -24.74
N ALA A 56 1.31 -29.45 -25.89
CA ALA A 56 2.27 -28.39 -26.25
C ALA A 56 1.61 -27.00 -26.31
N LYS A 57 0.36 -26.93 -26.78
CA LYS A 57 -0.41 -25.68 -26.85
C LYS A 57 -0.64 -25.10 -25.45
N LEU A 58 -1.12 -25.90 -24.51
CA LEU A 58 -1.36 -25.45 -23.13
C LEU A 58 -0.05 -25.15 -22.39
N ALA A 59 0.98 -25.98 -22.57
CA ALA A 59 2.28 -25.75 -21.97
C ALA A 59 2.86 -24.39 -22.39
N ARG A 60 2.81 -24.06 -23.68
CA ARG A 60 3.22 -22.75 -24.21
C ARG A 60 2.35 -21.62 -23.69
N PHE A 61 1.02 -21.80 -23.72
CA PHE A 61 0.08 -20.80 -23.20
C PHE A 61 0.36 -20.45 -21.73
N PHE A 62 0.45 -21.44 -20.84
CA PHE A 62 0.72 -21.20 -19.42
C PHE A 62 2.11 -20.64 -19.17
N LYS A 63 3.12 -21.09 -19.92
CA LYS A 63 4.48 -20.53 -19.86
C LYS A 63 4.48 -19.03 -20.20
N GLU A 64 3.73 -18.61 -21.20
CA GLU A 64 3.67 -17.20 -21.60
C GLU A 64 2.98 -16.32 -20.57
N ILE A 65 1.86 -16.79 -19.98
CA ILE A 65 1.06 -15.96 -19.08
C ILE A 65 1.53 -16.02 -17.61
N LEU A 66 2.05 -17.16 -17.14
CA LEU A 66 2.50 -17.34 -15.75
C LEU A 66 4.01 -17.10 -15.57
N LYS A 67 4.77 -17.12 -16.67
CA LYS A 67 6.23 -17.11 -16.74
C LYS A 67 6.86 -18.34 -16.08
N ASN A 68 8.13 -18.60 -16.45
CA ASN A 68 8.87 -19.77 -15.98
C ASN A 68 9.81 -19.44 -14.81
N GLY A 69 9.84 -20.34 -13.83
CA GLY A 69 10.74 -20.26 -12.67
C GLY A 69 10.08 -19.61 -11.45
N ALA A 70 10.43 -20.10 -10.27
CA ALA A 70 9.77 -19.69 -9.02
C ALA A 70 9.88 -18.19 -8.72
N ALA A 71 11.01 -17.57 -9.07
CA ALA A 71 11.26 -16.14 -8.88
C ALA A 71 10.55 -15.25 -9.90
N ASN A 72 10.14 -15.81 -11.04
CA ASN A 72 9.50 -15.06 -12.12
C ASN A 72 7.99 -15.28 -12.17
N LYS A 73 7.42 -16.12 -11.29
CA LYS A 73 5.98 -16.36 -11.23
C LYS A 73 5.23 -15.03 -11.16
N ILE A 74 4.19 -14.90 -11.97
CA ILE A 74 3.26 -13.76 -11.96
C ILE A 74 1.82 -14.24 -12.06
N ILE A 75 0.90 -13.38 -11.64
CA ILE A 75 -0.52 -13.47 -11.95
C ILE A 75 -0.78 -12.60 -13.18
N PRO A 76 -1.38 -13.12 -14.26
CA PRO A 76 -1.69 -12.32 -15.45
C PRO A 76 -2.58 -11.12 -15.14
N ASP A 77 -2.35 -10.00 -15.82
CA ASP A 77 -3.05 -8.74 -15.54
C ASP A 77 -4.57 -8.87 -15.72
N PHE A 78 -5.04 -9.62 -16.72
CA PHE A 78 -6.48 -9.84 -16.92
C PHE A 78 -7.14 -10.52 -15.70
N ILE A 79 -6.41 -11.33 -14.93
CA ILE A 79 -6.90 -11.95 -13.70
C ILE A 79 -6.90 -10.95 -12.54
N MET A 80 -5.87 -10.10 -12.46
CA MET A 80 -5.78 -9.02 -11.47
C MET A 80 -6.93 -8.01 -11.59
N HIS A 81 -7.51 -7.85 -12.79
CA HIS A 81 -8.63 -6.93 -13.05
C HIS A 81 -10.02 -7.58 -12.93
N LEU A 82 -10.12 -8.89 -12.68
CA LEU A 82 -11.42 -9.53 -12.43
C LEU A 82 -12.10 -8.95 -11.19
N SER A 83 -13.44 -9.07 -11.15
CA SER A 83 -14.21 -8.72 -9.96
C SER A 83 -13.71 -9.53 -8.74
N PRO A 84 -13.80 -8.98 -7.51
CA PRO A 84 -13.32 -9.67 -6.31
C PRO A 84 -13.84 -11.11 -6.20
N GLU A 85 -15.12 -11.35 -6.49
CA GLU A 85 -15.71 -12.70 -6.47
C GLU A 85 -15.04 -13.67 -7.45
N ARG A 86 -14.73 -13.21 -8.66
CA ARG A 86 -14.05 -14.03 -9.68
C ARG A 86 -12.57 -14.26 -9.38
N GLN A 87 -11.99 -13.56 -8.41
CA GLN A 87 -10.61 -13.76 -7.96
C GLN A 87 -10.49 -14.82 -6.87
N LYS A 88 -11.57 -15.13 -6.14
CA LYS A 88 -11.56 -16.13 -5.04
C LYS A 88 -11.06 -17.51 -5.48
N PRO A 89 -11.41 -18.07 -6.65
CA PRO A 89 -10.87 -19.36 -7.10
C PRO A 89 -9.34 -19.36 -7.27
N LEU A 90 -8.75 -18.24 -7.66
CA LEU A 90 -7.29 -18.12 -7.75
C LEU A 90 -6.66 -18.12 -6.34
N ILE A 91 -7.23 -17.38 -5.39
CA ILE A 91 -6.78 -17.38 -3.99
C ILE A 91 -6.88 -18.81 -3.42
N TYR A 92 -7.97 -19.51 -3.68
CA TYR A 92 -8.15 -20.91 -3.33
C TYR A 92 -7.03 -21.79 -3.89
N GLY A 93 -6.77 -21.71 -5.21
CA GLY A 93 -5.73 -22.49 -5.87
C GLY A 93 -4.32 -22.19 -5.35
N LEU A 94 -4.01 -20.91 -5.08
CA LEU A 94 -2.74 -20.50 -4.47
C LEU A 94 -2.57 -21.15 -3.09
N TRP A 95 -3.60 -21.12 -2.25
CA TRP A 95 -3.51 -21.67 -0.90
C TRP A 95 -3.47 -23.20 -0.87
N LYS A 96 -4.21 -23.87 -1.76
CA LYS A 96 -4.14 -25.33 -1.91
C LYS A 96 -2.79 -25.80 -2.45
N GLY A 97 -2.10 -24.98 -3.26
CA GLY A 97 -0.79 -25.33 -3.81
C GLY A 97 0.40 -25.04 -2.88
N ASP A 98 0.55 -23.79 -2.46
CA ASP A 98 1.75 -23.32 -1.74
C ASP A 98 1.40 -22.66 -0.37
N GLY A 99 0.12 -22.57 0.00
CA GLY A 99 -0.33 -21.95 1.24
C GLY A 99 -0.39 -22.89 2.45
N CYS A 100 -0.55 -22.32 3.64
CA CYS A 100 -0.77 -23.07 4.88
C CYS A 100 -1.79 -22.39 5.80
N LEU A 101 -2.51 -23.19 6.58
CA LEU A 101 -3.40 -22.75 7.65
C LEU A 101 -2.97 -23.42 8.96
N ASN A 102 -2.75 -22.62 10.00
CA ASN A 102 -2.45 -23.09 11.34
C ASN A 102 -3.49 -22.53 12.30
N LEU A 103 -4.65 -23.18 12.41
CA LEU A 103 -5.82 -22.67 13.14
C LEU A 103 -5.85 -23.07 14.62
N LYS A 104 -5.19 -24.19 14.99
CA LYS A 104 -5.26 -24.77 16.35
C LYS A 104 -4.34 -24.13 17.39
N ARG A 105 -3.41 -23.28 16.97
CA ARG A 105 -2.38 -22.68 17.83
C ARG A 105 -2.84 -21.39 18.51
N ALA A 106 -2.20 -21.01 19.62
CA ALA A 106 -2.31 -19.66 20.19
C ALA A 106 -1.77 -18.66 19.14
N GLY A 107 -2.66 -17.86 18.54
CA GLY A 107 -2.37 -17.02 17.38
C GLY A 107 -2.59 -17.74 16.05
N ALA A 108 -3.81 -18.16 15.76
CA ALA A 108 -4.18 -18.77 14.47
C ALA A 108 -3.70 -17.91 13.28
N ARG A 109 -3.22 -18.56 12.21
CA ARG A 109 -2.74 -17.83 11.02
C ARG A 109 -2.93 -18.59 9.72
N GLY A 110 -3.10 -17.83 8.65
CA GLY A 110 -2.81 -18.24 7.28
C GLY A 110 -1.39 -17.78 6.87
N GLY A 111 -0.72 -18.58 6.06
CA GLY A 111 0.59 -18.26 5.52
C GLY A 111 0.71 -18.62 4.04
N TYR A 112 1.54 -17.88 3.32
CA TYR A 112 1.97 -18.20 1.96
C TYR A 112 3.41 -17.71 1.78
N VAL A 113 4.26 -18.47 1.09
CA VAL A 113 5.68 -18.10 0.89
C VAL A 113 6.03 -18.19 -0.59
N THR A 114 6.70 -17.17 -1.12
CA THR A 114 7.20 -17.16 -2.50
C THR A 114 8.54 -16.44 -2.59
N VAL A 115 9.37 -16.86 -3.55
CA VAL A 115 10.62 -16.15 -3.90
C VAL A 115 10.42 -15.12 -5.03
N SER A 116 9.21 -15.03 -5.60
CA SER A 116 8.84 -13.99 -6.56
C SER A 116 8.29 -12.77 -5.81
N TYR A 117 9.03 -11.66 -5.88
CA TYR A 117 8.57 -10.37 -5.34
C TYR A 117 7.26 -9.92 -5.99
N LYS A 118 7.19 -10.01 -7.33
CA LYS A 118 6.01 -9.60 -8.09
C LYS A 118 4.77 -10.42 -7.71
N LEU A 119 4.91 -11.74 -7.55
CA LEU A 119 3.81 -12.59 -7.07
C LEU A 119 3.40 -12.20 -5.65
N ALA A 120 4.34 -11.90 -4.75
CA ALA A 120 4.02 -11.50 -3.39
C ALA A 120 3.18 -10.20 -3.35
N GLN A 121 3.55 -9.20 -4.16
CA GLN A 121 2.77 -7.96 -4.29
C GLN A 121 1.40 -8.20 -4.93
N GLN A 122 1.30 -9.07 -5.95
CA GLN A 122 0.02 -9.39 -6.57
C GLN A 122 -0.91 -10.13 -5.61
N ILE A 123 -0.39 -11.07 -4.80
CA ILE A 123 -1.19 -11.75 -3.76
C ILE A 123 -1.66 -10.74 -2.72
N LYS A 124 -0.81 -9.80 -2.29
CA LYS A 124 -1.21 -8.70 -1.39
C LYS A 124 -2.42 -7.94 -1.94
N ILE A 125 -2.36 -7.53 -3.19
CA ILE A 125 -3.45 -6.79 -3.86
C ILE A 125 -4.72 -7.66 -3.93
N LEU A 126 -4.60 -8.93 -4.31
CA LEU A 126 -5.74 -9.85 -4.35
C LEU A 126 -6.42 -9.98 -2.98
N LEU A 127 -5.64 -10.15 -1.91
CA LEU A 127 -6.17 -10.26 -0.55
C LEU A 127 -6.86 -8.97 -0.10
N LEU A 128 -6.24 -7.81 -0.34
CA LEU A 128 -6.84 -6.51 0.01
C LEU A 128 -8.17 -6.28 -0.71
N ARG A 129 -8.29 -6.71 -1.97
CA ARG A 129 -9.56 -6.68 -2.72
C ARG A 129 -10.65 -7.57 -2.12
N GLN A 130 -10.28 -8.62 -1.37
CA GLN A 130 -11.20 -9.44 -0.57
C GLN A 130 -11.41 -8.89 0.85
N LYS A 131 -10.93 -7.68 1.15
CA LYS A 131 -10.91 -7.09 2.50
C LYS A 131 -10.16 -7.97 3.51
N ILE A 132 -9.11 -8.66 3.07
CA ILE A 132 -8.18 -9.44 3.88
C ILE A 132 -6.88 -8.63 3.99
N VAL A 133 -6.44 -8.34 5.20
CA VAL A 133 -5.21 -7.59 5.47
C VAL A 133 -4.05 -8.56 5.70
N PRO A 134 -3.08 -8.64 4.77
CA PRO A 134 -1.86 -9.40 4.98
C PRO A 134 -0.73 -8.56 5.57
N SER A 135 0.20 -9.21 6.26
CA SER A 135 1.54 -8.70 6.54
C SER A 135 2.56 -9.43 5.66
N ILE A 136 3.53 -8.71 5.09
CA ILE A 136 4.63 -9.33 4.33
C ILE A 136 5.93 -9.17 5.11
N TYR A 137 6.61 -10.29 5.35
CA TYR A 137 7.93 -10.34 5.93
C TYR A 137 8.94 -10.83 4.90
N VAL A 138 10.16 -10.28 4.95
CA VAL A 138 11.27 -10.74 4.11
C VAL A 138 12.10 -11.72 4.92
N ASP A 139 12.10 -12.98 4.49
CA ASP A 139 13.01 -14.00 4.98
C ASP A 139 14.33 -13.88 4.19
N LYS A 140 15.40 -13.41 4.85
CA LYS A 140 16.73 -13.26 4.23
C LYS A 140 17.29 -14.60 3.76
N GLU A 141 18.19 -14.54 2.79
CA GLU A 141 18.93 -15.70 2.32
C GLU A 141 19.66 -16.41 3.47
N LYS A 142 19.68 -17.74 3.42
CA LYS A 142 20.35 -18.57 4.44
C LYS A 142 20.71 -19.93 3.90
N LYS A 143 21.77 -20.51 4.43
CA LYS A 143 22.18 -21.88 4.13
C LYS A 143 21.69 -22.81 5.24
N ILE A 144 20.86 -23.79 4.90
CA ILE A 144 20.36 -24.81 5.83
C ILE A 144 20.65 -26.18 5.25
N LYS A 145 21.33 -27.05 6.00
CA LYS A 145 21.60 -28.45 5.61
C LYS A 145 22.12 -28.58 4.17
N ASN A 146 23.12 -27.77 3.80
CA ASN A 146 23.71 -27.68 2.44
C ASN A 146 22.77 -27.21 1.32
N VAL A 147 21.61 -26.67 1.65
CA VAL A 147 20.71 -26.02 0.69
C VAL A 147 20.81 -24.50 0.85
N ASN A 148 21.07 -23.81 -0.26
CA ASN A 148 21.04 -22.36 -0.31
C ASN A 148 19.59 -21.89 -0.51
N HIS A 149 18.99 -21.34 0.55
CA HIS A 149 17.69 -20.70 0.47
C HIS A 149 17.87 -19.27 0.01
N LYS A 150 17.18 -18.91 -1.08
CA LYS A 150 17.08 -17.54 -1.57
C LYS A 150 16.26 -16.69 -0.61
N GLU A 151 16.38 -15.37 -0.75
CA GLU A 151 15.43 -14.43 -0.17
C GLU A 151 13.99 -14.82 -0.57
N ALA A 152 13.08 -14.79 0.40
CA ALA A 152 11.68 -15.15 0.21
C ALA A 152 10.75 -14.16 0.91
N TYR A 153 9.56 -14.01 0.35
CA TYR A 153 8.50 -13.15 0.84
C TYR A 153 7.43 -14.02 1.51
N ARG A 154 7.27 -13.83 2.81
CA ARG A 154 6.31 -14.53 3.65
C ARG A 154 5.10 -13.64 3.87
N ILE A 155 3.97 -14.06 3.31
CA ILE A 155 2.67 -13.43 3.49
C ILE A 155 1.99 -14.09 4.70
N HIS A 156 1.55 -13.26 5.63
CA HIS A 156 0.97 -13.66 6.90
C HIS A 156 -0.42 -13.05 7.08
N ILE A 157 -1.39 -13.87 7.46
CA ILE A 157 -2.77 -13.44 7.73
C ILE A 157 -3.10 -13.90 9.14
N GLY A 158 -2.87 -13.01 10.11
CA GLY A 158 -3.09 -13.29 11.54
C GLY A 158 -4.30 -12.56 12.14
N GLN A 159 -4.75 -11.46 11.52
CA GLN A 159 -5.90 -10.71 12.00
C GLN A 159 -7.18 -11.56 11.90
N ARG A 160 -8.00 -11.53 12.96
CA ARG A 160 -9.21 -12.35 13.10
C ARG A 160 -10.13 -12.30 11.86
N ASP A 161 -10.62 -11.12 11.51
CA ASP A 161 -11.61 -10.97 10.42
C ASP A 161 -11.02 -11.34 9.06
N SER A 162 -9.75 -11.01 8.84
CA SER A 162 -8.99 -11.38 7.65
C SER A 162 -8.83 -12.91 7.55
N LEU A 163 -8.56 -13.58 8.67
CA LEU A 163 -8.43 -15.03 8.72
C LEU A 163 -9.78 -15.74 8.51
N ILE A 164 -10.88 -15.22 9.06
CA ILE A 164 -12.23 -15.74 8.81
C ILE A 164 -12.55 -15.66 7.32
N LYS A 165 -12.31 -14.51 6.67
CA LYS A 165 -12.54 -14.33 5.22
C LYS A 165 -11.69 -15.27 4.39
N LEU A 166 -10.42 -15.46 4.75
CA LEU A 166 -9.56 -16.44 4.08
C LEU A 166 -10.12 -17.85 4.24
N CYS A 167 -10.47 -18.26 5.46
CA CYS A 167 -11.02 -19.60 5.72
C CYS A 167 -12.33 -19.83 4.95
N SER A 168 -13.19 -18.81 4.85
CA SER A 168 -14.40 -18.84 4.02
C SER A 168 -14.10 -19.06 2.54
N ILE A 169 -13.10 -18.37 1.96
CA ILE A 169 -12.65 -18.62 0.57
C ILE A 169 -12.14 -20.05 0.40
N LEU A 170 -11.50 -20.60 1.44
CA LEU A 170 -10.93 -21.95 1.42
C LEU A 170 -11.94 -23.06 1.73
N GLY A 171 -13.19 -22.71 2.07
CA GLY A 171 -14.20 -23.68 2.50
C GLY A 171 -13.86 -24.36 3.83
N VAL A 172 -13.09 -23.70 4.70
CA VAL A 172 -12.69 -24.20 6.02
C VAL A 172 -13.47 -23.46 7.08
N GLU A 173 -14.13 -24.18 7.98
CA GLU A 173 -14.78 -23.58 9.14
C GLU A 173 -13.72 -23.12 10.16
N TYR A 174 -13.82 -21.86 10.58
CA TYR A 174 -12.91 -21.28 11.57
C TYR A 174 -13.67 -20.40 12.54
N ILE A 175 -13.70 -20.83 13.80
CA ILE A 175 -14.28 -20.08 14.92
C ILE A 175 -13.13 -19.51 15.75
N PRO A 176 -12.96 -18.17 15.81
CA PRO A 176 -11.88 -17.54 16.56
C PRO A 176 -12.08 -17.72 18.07
N ARG A 177 -10.98 -17.98 18.80
CA ARG A 177 -11.01 -18.22 20.25
C ARG A 177 -10.93 -16.95 21.10
N SER A 178 -10.56 -15.79 20.54
CA SER A 178 -10.41 -14.53 21.28
C SER A 178 -10.99 -13.33 20.55
N TYR A 179 -11.36 -12.31 21.34
CA TYR A 179 -11.82 -10.98 20.92
C TYR A 179 -10.64 -10.00 20.67
N ALA A 180 -9.51 -10.47 20.14
CA ALA A 180 -8.38 -9.57 19.86
C ALA A 180 -8.80 -8.41 18.95
N SER A 181 -8.28 -7.21 19.23
CA SER A 181 -8.64 -5.97 18.55
C SER A 181 -8.43 -6.05 17.04
N VAL A 182 -9.32 -5.37 16.32
CA VAL A 182 -9.19 -5.14 14.89
C VAL A 182 -8.27 -3.94 14.71
N ASP A 183 -7.00 -4.18 14.40
CA ASP A 183 -6.06 -3.07 14.17
C ASP A 183 -6.33 -2.36 12.84
N SER A 184 -6.92 -3.06 11.86
CA SER A 184 -7.21 -2.50 10.54
C SER A 184 -8.66 -2.71 10.14
N TRP A 185 -9.30 -1.67 9.59
CA TRP A 185 -10.70 -1.71 9.17
C TRP A 185 -10.88 -1.17 7.75
N PHE A 186 -12.04 -1.46 7.16
CA PHE A 186 -12.36 -1.04 5.79
C PHE A 186 -13.67 -0.25 5.78
N ASP A 187 -13.73 0.80 4.97
CA ASP A 187 -15.00 1.37 4.52
C ASP A 187 -15.35 0.88 3.10
N LYS A 188 -16.06 1.71 2.32
CA LYS A 188 -16.39 1.43 0.92
C LYS A 188 -15.16 1.51 -0.01
N ASN A 189 -14.21 2.40 0.27
CA ASN A 189 -13.15 2.81 -0.64
C ASN A 189 -11.74 2.50 -0.12
N PHE A 190 -11.54 2.47 1.19
CA PHE A 190 -10.23 2.48 1.84
C PHE A 190 -10.06 1.37 2.86
N CYS A 191 -8.78 1.02 3.07
CA CYS A 191 -8.31 0.22 4.19
C CYS A 191 -7.53 1.15 5.12
N TYR A 192 -7.95 1.22 6.38
CA TYR A 192 -7.29 1.99 7.42
C TYR A 192 -6.44 1.06 8.26
N THR A 193 -5.15 1.36 8.41
CA THR A 193 -4.21 0.58 9.21
C THR A 193 -3.30 1.52 10.00
N PRO A 194 -3.00 1.23 11.29
CA PRO A 194 -2.13 2.05 12.10
C PRO A 194 -0.69 1.97 11.60
N ILE A 195 0.04 3.06 11.81
CA ILE A 195 1.49 3.09 11.65
C ILE A 195 2.09 2.40 12.88
N THR A 196 2.81 1.30 12.67
CA THR A 196 3.43 0.52 13.75
C THR A 196 4.84 0.98 14.08
N GLN A 197 5.53 1.58 13.11
CA GLN A 197 6.89 2.06 13.27
C GLN A 197 7.23 3.15 12.24
N ILE A 198 7.94 4.18 12.68
CA ILE A 198 8.58 5.19 11.83
C ILE A 198 10.08 5.07 12.04
N LYS A 199 10.87 5.06 10.95
CA LYS A 199 12.34 4.99 10.99
C LYS A 199 12.93 6.06 10.10
N GLU A 200 14.00 6.67 10.56
CA GLU A 200 14.85 7.53 9.73
C GLU A 200 15.93 6.69 9.05
N LEU A 201 16.16 6.95 7.77
CA LEU A 201 17.14 6.25 6.95
C LEU A 201 17.91 7.28 6.12
N ASN A 202 19.24 7.23 6.19
CA ASN A 202 20.09 8.02 5.30
C ASN A 202 20.00 7.43 3.88
N TYR A 203 19.40 8.18 2.96
CA TYR A 203 19.22 7.76 1.56
C TYR A 203 20.01 8.67 0.62
N ARG A 204 20.73 8.06 -0.32
CA ARG A 204 21.42 8.76 -1.41
C ARG A 204 21.02 8.14 -2.74
N GLY A 205 20.21 8.86 -3.50
CA GLY A 205 19.69 8.41 -4.79
C GLY A 205 18.61 9.35 -5.32
N LEU A 206 18.04 9.01 -6.48
CA LEU A 206 16.93 9.76 -7.04
C LEU A 206 15.63 9.44 -6.29
N VAL A 207 14.91 10.49 -5.88
CA VAL A 207 13.57 10.38 -5.32
C VAL A 207 12.58 10.90 -6.35
N TYR A 208 11.63 10.06 -6.74
CA TYR A 208 10.60 10.40 -7.72
C TYR A 208 9.30 10.80 -7.03
N ASN A 209 8.60 11.76 -7.61
CA ASN A 209 7.25 12.16 -7.20
C ASN A 209 6.34 12.21 -8.42
N LEU A 210 5.04 11.92 -8.23
CA LEU A 210 4.02 12.00 -9.28
C LEU A 210 3.06 13.14 -8.95
N GLU A 211 2.97 14.14 -9.83
CA GLU A 211 1.99 15.20 -9.64
C GLU A 211 0.66 14.83 -10.27
N VAL A 212 -0.42 14.88 -9.48
CA VAL A 212 -1.79 14.66 -9.97
C VAL A 212 -2.53 15.97 -9.84
N SER A 213 -2.93 16.54 -10.99
CA SER A 213 -3.71 17.77 -11.02
C SER A 213 -4.99 17.62 -10.18
N SER A 214 -5.38 18.67 -9.47
CA SER A 214 -6.56 18.78 -8.57
C SER A 214 -6.43 18.10 -7.20
N THR A 215 -6.13 16.81 -7.13
CA THR A 215 -6.15 16.06 -5.87
C THR A 215 -4.83 16.08 -5.12
N HIS A 216 -3.73 16.38 -5.81
CA HIS A 216 -2.37 16.32 -5.29
C HIS A 216 -2.07 14.98 -4.58
N SER A 217 -2.75 13.91 -4.98
CA SER A 217 -2.69 12.59 -4.35
C SER A 217 -2.67 11.50 -5.39
N PHE A 218 -1.90 10.43 -5.14
CA PHE A 218 -1.80 9.27 -6.00
C PHE A 218 -1.68 7.98 -5.17
N THR A 219 -1.93 6.83 -5.80
CA THR A 219 -1.76 5.53 -5.15
C THR A 219 -0.42 4.90 -5.52
N SER A 220 0.25 4.35 -4.52
CA SER A 220 1.37 3.43 -4.70
C SER A 220 0.92 2.00 -4.47
N ASP A 221 1.82 1.03 -4.66
CA ASP A 221 1.57 -0.37 -4.32
C ASP A 221 1.24 -0.60 -2.85
N ALA A 222 1.50 0.38 -1.96
CA ALA A 222 1.35 0.24 -0.52
C ALA A 222 0.31 1.22 0.08
N PHE A 223 0.33 2.49 -0.32
CA PHE A 223 -0.45 3.55 0.32
C PHE A 223 -1.02 4.56 -0.68
N CYS A 224 -2.07 5.26 -0.28
CA CYS A 224 -2.44 6.54 -0.87
C CYS A 224 -1.43 7.59 -0.37
N LEU A 225 -0.75 8.26 -1.29
CA LEU A 225 0.29 9.25 -1.04
C LEU A 225 -0.21 10.64 -1.45
N HIS A 226 0.26 11.67 -0.76
CA HIS A 226 -0.02 13.07 -1.09
C HIS A 226 1.30 13.76 -1.50
N ASN A 227 1.24 14.68 -2.46
CA ASN A 227 2.40 15.33 -3.09
C ASN A 227 3.11 16.33 -2.18
N CYS A 228 2.45 16.74 -1.10
CA CYS A 228 2.95 17.76 -0.18
C CYS A 228 2.55 17.46 1.27
N GLY A 229 3.52 17.34 2.16
CA GLY A 229 3.31 17.19 3.60
C GLY A 229 3.59 18.48 4.37
N ASP A 230 3.61 19.63 3.68
CA ASP A 230 4.09 20.89 4.25
C ASP A 230 3.14 21.36 5.37
N LEU A 231 3.70 21.59 6.55
CA LEU A 231 3.05 22.14 7.73
C LEU A 231 3.61 23.53 8.01
N MET A 232 2.77 24.45 8.48
CA MET A 232 3.18 25.81 8.77
C MET A 232 2.34 26.42 9.89
N ASN A 233 3.02 27.04 10.85
CA ASN A 233 2.47 27.93 11.86
C ASN A 233 2.95 29.36 11.59
N ILE A 234 2.05 30.33 11.65
CA ILE A 234 2.38 31.76 11.59
C ILE A 234 1.99 32.41 12.91
N TYR A 235 2.94 33.15 13.48
CA TYR A 235 2.78 33.90 14.72
C TYR A 235 2.81 35.38 14.43
N ILE A 236 1.80 36.11 14.89
CA ILE A 236 1.72 37.57 14.73
C ILE A 236 1.73 38.28 16.07
N LYS A 237 2.36 39.44 16.11
CA LYS A 237 2.28 40.38 17.24
C LYS A 237 1.62 41.66 16.75
N VAL A 238 0.44 41.96 17.28
CA VAL A 238 -0.35 43.13 16.90
C VAL A 238 -0.08 44.29 17.85
N ALA A 239 0.03 45.51 17.32
CA ALA A 239 0.14 46.74 18.10
C ALA A 239 -0.63 47.88 17.42
N LYS A 240 -0.85 48.99 18.13
CA LYS A 240 -1.44 50.20 17.54
C LYS A 240 -0.37 51.09 16.94
N ASN A 241 -0.60 51.58 15.73
CA ASN A 241 0.24 52.60 15.11
C ASN A 241 -0.08 54.00 15.69
N LYS A 242 0.65 55.05 15.25
CA LYS A 242 0.43 56.44 15.68
C LYS A 242 -0.98 56.98 15.38
N LYS A 243 -1.71 56.33 14.45
CA LYS A 243 -3.09 56.65 14.06
C LYS A 243 -4.12 55.79 14.80
N GLY A 244 -3.71 54.99 15.79
CA GLY A 244 -4.59 54.12 16.58
C GLY A 244 -5.02 52.83 15.89
N GLN A 245 -4.53 52.53 14.68
CA GLN A 245 -4.91 51.34 13.92
C GLN A 245 -4.09 50.12 14.33
N GLU A 246 -4.71 48.96 14.35
CA GLU A 246 -4.06 47.68 14.61
C GLU A 246 -3.19 47.26 13.41
N ILE A 247 -1.90 47.08 13.67
CA ILE A 247 -0.89 46.67 12.70
C ILE A 247 -0.14 45.44 13.17
N ILE A 248 0.34 44.63 12.22
CA ILE A 248 1.23 43.50 12.49
C ILE A 248 2.63 44.06 12.77
N LYS A 249 2.93 44.33 14.05
CA LYS A 249 4.22 44.86 14.50
C LYS A 249 5.35 43.87 14.25
N ASP A 250 5.10 42.59 14.50
CA ASP A 250 6.05 41.51 14.22
C ASP A 250 5.31 40.28 13.73
N ILE A 251 5.99 39.48 12.92
CA ILE A 251 5.46 38.24 12.36
C ILE A 251 6.60 37.24 12.18
N LYS A 252 6.35 36.00 12.57
CA LYS A 252 7.30 34.88 12.51
C LYS A 252 6.57 33.65 11.99
N PHE A 253 7.34 32.72 11.43
CA PHE A 253 6.80 31.44 10.97
C PHE A 253 7.65 30.29 11.50
N GLU A 254 7.00 29.15 11.67
CA GLU A 254 7.62 27.85 11.85
C GLU A 254 7.05 26.95 10.76
N THR A 255 7.89 26.27 10.00
CA THR A 255 7.42 25.42 8.89
C THR A 255 8.24 24.15 8.80
N LEU A 256 7.54 23.04 8.60
CA LEU A 256 8.11 21.78 8.16
C LEU A 256 7.63 21.58 6.73
N GLY A 257 8.47 21.90 5.75
CA GLY A 257 8.07 21.79 4.36
C GLY A 257 9.21 21.93 3.37
N CYS A 258 8.88 21.80 2.09
CA CYS A 258 9.86 21.94 1.03
C CYS A 258 10.45 23.36 0.93
N VAL A 259 11.55 23.54 0.18
CA VAL A 259 12.22 24.85 0.01
C VAL A 259 11.24 25.93 -0.50
N ALA A 260 10.29 25.55 -1.36
CA ALA A 260 9.25 26.46 -1.81
C ALA A 260 8.35 26.92 -0.66
N ALA A 261 7.93 26.03 0.25
CA ALA A 261 7.17 26.40 1.45
C ALA A 261 7.95 27.29 2.40
N ILE A 262 9.25 27.06 2.58
CA ILE A 262 10.12 27.94 3.39
C ILE A 262 10.19 29.34 2.75
N ALA A 263 10.41 29.41 1.43
CA ALA A 263 10.49 30.66 0.69
C ALA A 263 9.16 31.44 0.72
N THR A 264 8.02 30.78 0.49
CA THR A 264 6.71 31.41 0.53
C THR A 264 6.32 31.84 1.93
N SER A 265 6.67 31.06 2.96
CA SER A 265 6.48 31.42 4.37
C SER A 265 7.29 32.67 4.72
N SER A 266 8.57 32.71 4.33
CA SER A 266 9.41 33.88 4.55
C SER A 266 8.84 35.11 3.84
N MET A 267 8.46 34.97 2.57
CA MET A 267 7.92 36.08 1.79
C MET A 267 6.61 36.61 2.34
N VAL A 268 5.66 35.75 2.73
CA VAL A 268 4.39 36.22 3.32
C VAL A 268 4.64 36.99 4.63
N THR A 269 5.63 36.58 5.44
CA THR A 269 5.98 37.34 6.64
C THR A 269 6.56 38.72 6.32
N ALA A 270 7.44 38.81 5.33
CA ALA A 270 8.00 40.09 4.88
C ALA A 270 6.90 41.02 4.33
N MET A 271 5.98 40.48 3.53
CA MET A 271 4.88 41.26 2.94
C MET A 271 3.85 41.73 3.96
N ALA A 272 3.56 40.93 4.99
CA ALA A 272 2.54 41.26 5.99
C ALA A 272 3.04 42.17 7.12
N LYS A 273 4.36 42.18 7.41
CA LYS A 273 4.92 42.97 8.49
C LYS A 273 4.68 44.47 8.28
N GLY A 274 4.18 45.15 9.31
CA GLY A 274 3.87 46.58 9.31
C GLY A 274 2.53 46.96 8.67
N LYS A 275 1.85 46.02 7.99
CA LYS A 275 0.51 46.24 7.43
C LYS A 275 -0.57 46.19 8.51
N THR A 276 -1.69 46.85 8.26
CA THR A 276 -2.93 46.64 9.02
C THR A 276 -3.46 45.21 8.79
N LEU A 277 -4.30 44.72 9.70
CA LEU A 277 -4.90 43.39 9.57
C LEU A 277 -5.69 43.24 8.25
N ASP A 278 -6.42 44.27 7.84
CA ASP A 278 -7.23 44.24 6.62
C ASP A 278 -6.37 44.31 5.34
N GLU A 279 -5.24 45.01 5.38
CA GLU A 279 -4.27 44.99 4.28
C GLU A 279 -3.55 43.65 4.18
N ALA A 280 -3.22 43.03 5.31
CA ALA A 280 -2.60 41.71 5.33
C ALA A 280 -3.53 40.62 4.79
N LEU A 281 -4.84 40.69 5.08
CA LEU A 281 -5.85 39.77 4.55
C LEU A 281 -6.01 39.84 3.02
N LYS A 282 -5.67 40.99 2.40
CA LYS A 282 -5.72 41.18 0.96
C LYS A 282 -4.57 40.52 0.20
N ILE A 283 -3.51 40.08 0.88
CA ILE A 283 -2.39 39.37 0.26
C ILE A 283 -2.91 38.07 -0.36
N LYS A 284 -2.60 37.87 -1.64
CA LYS A 284 -2.94 36.68 -2.42
C LYS A 284 -1.71 35.84 -2.69
N TYR A 285 -1.93 34.58 -3.06
CA TYR A 285 -0.85 33.67 -3.43
C TYR A 285 -0.10 34.18 -4.67
N SER A 286 -0.79 34.88 -5.58
CA SER A 286 -0.22 35.51 -6.77
C SER A 286 0.84 36.54 -6.40
N ASP A 287 0.55 37.37 -5.38
CA ASP A 287 1.42 38.45 -4.95
C ASP A 287 2.72 37.88 -4.35
N ILE A 288 2.62 36.76 -3.63
CA ILE A 288 3.77 36.03 -3.07
C ILE A 288 4.59 35.39 -4.21
N ALA A 289 3.92 34.76 -5.17
CA ALA A 289 4.59 34.11 -6.30
C ALA A 289 5.35 35.12 -7.16
N GLU A 290 4.76 36.30 -7.39
CA GLU A 290 5.37 37.42 -8.11
C GLU A 290 6.55 38.00 -7.33
N ALA A 291 6.40 38.22 -6.01
CA ALA A 291 7.48 38.73 -5.17
C ALA A 291 8.71 37.79 -5.11
N LEU A 292 8.51 36.49 -5.35
CA LEU A 292 9.58 35.49 -5.46
C LEU A 292 10.17 35.39 -6.89
N GLY A 293 9.76 36.24 -7.83
CA GLY A 293 10.21 36.27 -9.23
C GLY A 293 9.53 35.26 -10.15
N SER A 294 8.97 34.19 -9.56
CA SER A 294 7.92 33.31 -10.06
C SER A 294 7.95 32.05 -9.20
N LEU A 295 6.82 31.35 -9.12
CA LEU A 295 6.80 29.97 -8.64
C LEU A 295 6.44 29.07 -9.81
N PRO A 296 7.15 27.95 -10.01
CA PRO A 296 6.69 26.91 -10.93
C PRO A 296 5.22 26.60 -10.63
N PRO A 297 4.34 26.46 -11.65
CA PRO A 297 2.90 26.26 -11.42
C PRO A 297 2.58 25.16 -10.40
N ILE A 298 3.44 24.13 -10.35
CA ILE A 298 3.40 22.98 -9.44
C ILE A 298 3.62 23.32 -7.95
N LYS A 299 4.24 24.46 -7.63
CA LYS A 299 4.54 24.92 -6.25
C LYS A 299 3.70 26.12 -5.80
N THR A 300 2.71 26.52 -6.58
CA THR A 300 1.76 27.57 -6.20
C THR A 300 0.98 27.24 -4.92
N HIS A 301 0.74 25.95 -4.64
CA HIS A 301 0.10 25.51 -3.40
C HIS A 301 0.89 25.88 -2.13
N CYS A 302 2.22 26.02 -2.21
CA CYS A 302 3.03 26.49 -1.08
C CYS A 302 2.73 27.97 -0.74
N ALA A 303 2.50 28.80 -1.77
CA ALA A 303 2.09 30.18 -1.59
C ALA A 303 0.65 30.28 -1.07
N ASP A 304 -0.25 29.42 -1.56
CA ASP A 304 -1.62 29.34 -1.02
C ASP A 304 -1.63 28.88 0.46
N LEU A 305 -0.79 27.90 0.82
CA LEU A 305 -0.59 27.49 2.21
C LEU A 305 -0.11 28.68 3.06
N ALA A 306 0.89 29.44 2.60
CA ALA A 306 1.41 30.64 3.25
C ALA A 306 0.30 31.69 3.54
N VAL A 307 -0.56 31.96 2.54
CA VAL A 307 -1.71 32.87 2.70
C VAL A 307 -2.72 32.33 3.71
N LYS A 308 -3.05 31.04 3.64
CA LYS A 308 -3.97 30.40 4.57
C LYS A 308 -3.46 30.49 6.01
N GLY A 309 -2.16 30.26 6.23
CA GLY A 309 -1.55 30.41 7.56
C GLY A 309 -1.62 31.84 8.08
N LEU A 310 -1.41 32.85 7.22
CA LEU A 310 -1.52 34.26 7.63
C LEU A 310 -2.95 34.60 8.04
N ARG A 311 -3.93 34.15 7.25
CA ARG A 311 -5.36 34.36 7.55
C ARG A 311 -5.75 33.69 8.86
N ALA A 312 -5.35 32.44 9.06
CA ALA A 312 -5.59 31.70 10.30
C ALA A 312 -5.00 32.42 11.53
N ALA A 313 -3.79 32.96 11.44
CA ALA A 313 -3.18 33.72 12.53
C ALA A 313 -3.94 35.01 12.86
N ILE A 314 -4.44 35.72 11.84
CA ILE A 314 -5.26 36.93 12.03
C ILE A 314 -6.62 36.59 12.64
N GLU A 315 -7.25 35.50 12.19
CA GLU A 315 -8.52 35.01 12.73
C GLU A 315 -8.39 34.59 14.19
N ASP A 316 -7.33 33.87 14.55
CA ASP A 316 -7.02 33.50 15.93
C ASP A 316 -6.90 34.73 16.85
N TYR A 317 -6.18 35.76 16.41
CA TYR A 317 -6.09 37.03 17.15
C TYR A 317 -7.46 37.69 17.35
N LYS A 318 -8.27 37.79 16.28
CA LYS A 318 -9.62 38.39 16.35
C LYS A 318 -10.55 37.60 17.27
N ASN A 319 -10.45 36.28 17.29
CA ASN A 319 -11.26 35.42 18.16
C ASN A 319 -10.84 35.52 19.63
N ASN A 320 -9.53 35.55 19.91
CA ASN A 320 -9.01 35.75 21.27
C ASN A 320 -9.42 37.11 21.87
N LEU A 321 -9.50 38.17 21.06
CA LEU A 321 -10.04 39.47 21.50
C LEU A 321 -11.53 39.39 21.88
N LYS A 322 -12.35 38.70 21.07
CA LYS A 322 -13.79 38.54 21.37
C LYS A 322 -14.03 37.81 22.68
N LEU A 323 -13.24 36.77 22.97
CA LEU A 323 -13.33 36.01 24.23
C LEU A 323 -12.95 36.86 25.45
N LYS A 324 -11.92 37.70 25.35
CA LYS A 324 -11.56 38.65 26.43
C LYS A 324 -12.68 39.66 26.70
N ASN A 325 -13.27 40.22 25.65
CA ASN A 325 -14.35 41.20 25.77
C ASN A 325 -15.68 40.60 26.29
N GLN A 326 -15.85 39.27 26.23
CA GLN A 326 -17.00 38.57 26.81
C GLN A 326 -16.79 38.21 28.29
N ASN A 327 -15.55 38.02 28.73
CA ASN A 327 -15.22 37.73 30.13
C ASN A 327 -15.08 39.00 31.00
N GLU A 328 -15.03 40.19 30.37
CA GLU A 328 -14.95 41.49 31.03
C GLU A 328 -16.31 42.24 31.12
N LYS A 329 -17.41 41.60 30.69
CA LYS A 329 -18.79 42.08 30.85
C LYS A 329 -19.56 41.23 31.84
#